data_AF-A0A5P0JH96-F1
#
_entry.id   AF-A0A5P0JH96-F1
#
_cell.length_a   1.000
_cell.length_b   1.000
_cell.length_c   1.000
_cell.angle_alpha   90.00
_cell.angle_beta   90.00
_cell.angle_gamma   90.00
#
_symmetry.space_group_name_H-M   'P 1'
#
loop_
_entity.id
_entity.type
_entity.pdbx_description
1 polymer ?
#
loop_
_entity_poly.entity_id
_entity_poly.type
_entity_poly.pdbx_seq_one_letter_code
_entity_poly.pdbx_strand_id
1 'polypeptide(L)'
;MFTRTSVFNKNRSVNRPENLKEFASVNGERITERKKETFNVALSIKDKGEELQDETLTKRAERSLKCSSFRYVATVNGQAQTLYTHRCKGRHCQECQRIKAYIWQKKTESIFPKLEENYLNAKYLFATFTIKNPKITDLRVVLSVMNKAANRLFKMKKYKDFILGGIRSTEITRGKSGADECHPHFHFLLMVKGNYGKKYYVNQEDWGKDWGDCLAYECDKAGYPYNPIDYPRGFPIVDVVRAMDKEKKIEITNKNIKNSGEAIINYVLKYSVKGSDILDHKKGKNDNWFFEFDKQIKGCRMITPVGVFKKYLSEIKKDPFDYDIEKAKIEERLGEGYQVNKAIFKKGDYKLENKKDNEGYLLEALEAKAYNFQQLYLTMYSDYIKFYNDTNREIFKLDNKLEEIYFNDIEFEKYELKLMRLLTIQENRKSSLIQENRKRRIKNKITEIYNKAKENIEFKIPLEEKLGRLLLIQEDRKKRINNTIESLKRVGYLKEEKGLYYDEWGSLWATFEIEKPNIEIVEINDFADMFEVW
;
A
#
# COMPACT_ATOMS: atom_id res chain seq x y z
N MET A 1 17.07 2.24 -29.82
CA MET A 1 17.64 3.53 -29.37
C MET A 1 16.98 3.97 -28.07
N PHE A 2 17.50 3.52 -26.93
CA PHE A 2 17.30 4.15 -25.63
C PHE A 2 18.54 5.00 -25.39
N THR A 3 18.41 6.31 -25.48
CA THR A 3 19.49 7.23 -25.17
C THR A 3 19.87 7.08 -23.70
N ARG A 4 21.16 6.83 -23.47
CA ARG A 4 21.81 6.91 -22.15
C ARG A 4 21.68 8.34 -21.63
N THR A 5 20.60 8.66 -20.92
CA THR A 5 20.54 9.92 -20.17
C THR A 5 21.07 9.66 -18.77
N SER A 6 22.35 10.00 -18.61
CA SER A 6 23.05 10.10 -17.34
C SER A 6 22.38 11.14 -16.43
N VAL A 7 21.73 10.69 -15.36
CA VAL A 7 21.50 11.50 -14.17
C VAL A 7 21.98 10.68 -12.98
N PHE A 8 23.31 10.48 -12.91
CA PHE A 8 23.98 10.03 -11.71
C PHE A 8 24.25 11.27 -10.86
N ASN A 9 23.47 11.45 -9.80
CA ASN A 9 23.73 12.48 -8.81
C ASN A 9 24.95 12.03 -7.99
N LYS A 10 26.05 12.79 -8.09
CA LYS A 10 27.32 12.53 -7.42
C LYS A 10 27.17 12.57 -5.89
N ASN A 11 27.85 11.63 -5.23
CA ASN A 11 28.34 11.68 -3.84
C ASN A 11 27.34 12.04 -2.73
N ARG A 12 26.69 11.04 -2.10
CA ARG A 12 26.29 11.13 -0.67
C ARG A 12 26.27 9.76 0.00
N SER A 13 27.44 9.23 0.30
CA SER A 13 27.68 8.58 1.59
C SER A 13 29.15 8.78 1.94
N VAL A 14 29.41 9.28 3.15
CA VAL A 14 30.73 9.40 3.82
C VAL A 14 31.66 10.57 3.45
N ASN A 15 31.49 11.32 2.35
CA ASN A 15 32.18 12.62 2.15
C ASN A 15 31.18 13.77 1.92
N ARG A 16 31.11 14.70 2.87
CA ARG A 16 30.23 15.89 2.84
C ARG A 16 30.69 16.82 1.69
N PRO A 17 29.83 17.17 0.71
CA PRO A 17 30.25 18.06 -0.38
C PRO A 17 30.56 19.46 0.15
N GLU A 18 31.72 20.02 -0.21
CA GLU A 18 32.14 21.40 0.17
C GLU A 18 31.20 22.49 -0.39
N ASN A 19 30.36 22.17 -1.37
CA ASN A 19 29.47 23.10 -2.10
C ASN A 19 27.98 22.99 -1.70
N LEU A 20 27.67 22.93 -0.40
CA LEU A 20 26.29 22.82 0.12
C LEU A 20 25.32 23.89 -0.42
N LYS A 21 25.81 25.13 -0.67
CA LYS A 21 25.00 26.24 -1.21
C LYS A 21 24.46 25.96 -2.63
N GLU A 22 25.26 25.36 -3.49
CA GLU A 22 24.88 25.04 -4.87
C GLU A 22 23.79 23.96 -4.91
N PHE A 23 23.94 22.92 -4.09
CA PHE A 23 22.92 21.89 -3.92
C PHE A 23 21.62 22.42 -3.31
N ALA A 24 21.68 23.43 -2.43
CA ALA A 24 20.50 24.02 -1.82
C ALA A 24 19.63 24.73 -2.87
N SER A 25 20.23 25.51 -3.78
CA SER A 25 19.50 26.19 -4.87
C SER A 25 18.80 25.20 -5.79
N VAL A 26 19.53 24.19 -6.27
CA VAL A 26 18.99 23.15 -7.17
C VAL A 26 17.84 22.39 -6.51
N ASN A 27 17.93 22.09 -5.21
CA ASN A 27 16.86 21.44 -4.47
C ASN A 27 15.62 22.35 -4.32
N GLY A 28 15.81 23.65 -4.08
CA GLY A 28 14.75 24.64 -4.03
C GLY A 28 13.99 24.74 -5.35
N GLU A 29 14.72 24.89 -6.47
CA GLU A 29 14.15 24.91 -7.82
C GLU A 29 13.35 23.63 -8.11
N ARG A 30 13.89 22.47 -7.75
CA ARG A 30 13.20 21.18 -7.96
C ARG A 30 11.92 21.05 -7.16
N ILE A 31 11.87 21.61 -5.96
CA ILE A 31 10.66 21.70 -5.13
C ILE A 31 9.61 22.60 -5.79
N THR A 32 10.04 23.75 -6.32
CA THR A 32 9.17 24.68 -7.06
C THR A 32 8.64 24.03 -8.34
N GLU A 33 9.49 23.33 -9.11
CA GLU A 33 9.11 22.63 -10.33
C GLU A 33 8.04 21.56 -10.08
N ARG A 34 8.24 20.67 -9.10
CA ARG A 34 7.25 19.63 -8.75
C ARG A 34 5.92 20.23 -8.27
N LYS A 35 5.98 21.37 -7.59
CA LYS A 35 4.77 22.11 -7.20
C LYS A 35 4.04 22.63 -8.44
N LYS A 36 4.75 23.18 -9.44
CA LYS A 36 4.17 23.59 -10.73
C LYS A 36 3.56 22.42 -11.49
N GLU A 37 4.27 21.29 -11.62
CA GLU A 37 3.76 20.06 -12.24
C GLU A 37 2.46 19.59 -11.56
N THR A 38 2.46 19.55 -10.23
CA THR A 38 1.27 19.21 -9.43
C THR A 38 0.13 20.19 -9.68
N PHE A 39 0.42 21.49 -9.78
CA PHE A 39 -0.57 22.53 -10.00
C PHE A 39 -1.24 22.38 -11.37
N ASN A 40 -0.46 22.15 -12.43
CA ASN A 40 -0.98 21.94 -13.78
C ASN A 40 -1.92 20.73 -13.87
N VAL A 41 -1.50 19.60 -13.26
CA VAL A 41 -2.34 18.39 -13.20
C VAL A 41 -3.61 18.66 -12.41
N ALA A 42 -3.50 19.31 -11.25
CA ALA A 42 -4.66 19.59 -10.41
C ALA A 42 -5.66 20.54 -11.07
N LEU A 43 -5.20 21.61 -11.75
CA LEU A 43 -6.07 22.48 -12.54
C LEU A 43 -6.80 21.71 -13.64
N SER A 44 -6.08 20.88 -14.39
CA SER A 44 -6.72 20.08 -15.46
C SER A 44 -7.77 19.11 -14.91
N ILE A 45 -7.53 18.50 -13.74
CA ILE A 45 -8.53 17.67 -13.05
C ILE A 45 -9.72 18.52 -12.59
N LYS A 46 -9.47 19.72 -12.06
CA LYS A 46 -10.52 20.64 -11.60
C LYS A 46 -11.43 21.04 -12.76
N ASP A 47 -10.86 21.53 -13.85
CA ASP A 47 -11.63 21.96 -15.02
C ASP A 47 -12.45 20.80 -15.60
N LYS A 48 -11.90 19.58 -15.61
CA LYS A 48 -12.63 18.39 -16.05
C LYS A 48 -13.75 18.01 -15.07
N GLY A 49 -13.52 18.14 -13.77
CA GLY A 49 -14.53 17.92 -12.73
C GLY A 49 -15.69 18.91 -12.86
N GLU A 50 -15.41 20.19 -13.08
CA GLU A 50 -16.43 21.22 -13.30
C GLU A 50 -17.23 20.96 -14.59
N GLU A 51 -16.56 20.61 -15.69
CA GLU A 51 -17.21 20.25 -16.95
C GLU A 51 -18.14 19.03 -16.82
N LEU A 52 -17.74 18.03 -16.03
CA LEU A 52 -18.52 16.82 -15.78
C LEU A 52 -19.51 16.95 -14.62
N GLN A 53 -19.51 18.09 -13.90
CA GLN A 53 -20.23 18.26 -12.63
C GLN A 53 -19.88 17.16 -11.59
N ASP A 54 -18.63 16.67 -11.59
CA ASP A 54 -18.13 15.66 -10.66
C ASP A 54 -17.48 16.33 -9.44
N GLU A 55 -18.27 16.50 -8.37
CA GLU A 55 -17.77 17.08 -7.12
C GLU A 55 -16.59 16.32 -6.50
N THR A 56 -16.54 14.99 -6.67
CA THR A 56 -15.47 14.17 -6.10
C THR A 56 -14.15 14.49 -6.79
N LEU A 57 -14.19 14.66 -8.12
CA LEU A 57 -13.04 15.03 -8.93
C LEU A 57 -12.57 16.45 -8.61
N THR A 58 -13.50 17.40 -8.49
CA THR A 58 -13.24 18.80 -8.13
C THR A 58 -12.62 18.92 -6.73
N LYS A 59 -13.22 18.31 -5.69
CA LYS A 59 -12.68 18.29 -4.32
C LYS A 59 -11.28 17.66 -4.28
N ARG A 60 -11.05 16.57 -5.02
CA ARG A 60 -9.71 15.95 -5.13
C ARG A 60 -8.68 16.89 -5.76
N ALA A 61 -9.06 17.64 -6.79
CA ALA A 61 -8.20 18.62 -7.43
C ALA A 61 -7.83 19.76 -6.47
N GLU A 62 -8.82 20.32 -5.77
CA GLU A 62 -8.60 21.42 -4.81
C GLU A 62 -7.65 21.05 -3.68
N ARG A 63 -7.79 19.83 -3.13
CA ARG A 63 -6.81 19.30 -2.17
C ARG A 63 -5.40 19.28 -2.74
N SER A 64 -5.26 18.89 -4.01
CA SER A 64 -3.96 18.85 -4.70
C SER A 64 -3.38 20.25 -4.97
N LEU A 65 -4.24 21.24 -5.28
CA LEU A 65 -3.84 22.65 -5.40
C LEU A 65 -3.31 23.20 -4.07
N LYS A 66 -3.91 22.82 -2.94
CA LYS A 66 -3.48 23.18 -1.57
C LYS A 66 -2.25 22.38 -1.10
N CYS A 67 -1.81 21.34 -1.81
CA CYS A 67 -0.67 20.53 -1.41
C CYS A 67 0.61 21.38 -1.37
N SER A 68 1.30 21.40 -0.24
CA SER A 68 2.58 22.10 -0.06
C SER A 68 2.50 23.58 -0.42
N SER A 69 1.35 24.22 -0.24
CA SER A 69 1.19 25.69 -0.37
C SER A 69 2.04 26.44 0.66
N PHE A 70 2.36 25.81 1.78
CA PHE A 70 3.33 26.29 2.75
C PHE A 70 4.18 25.15 3.30
N ARG A 71 5.34 25.49 3.86
CA ARG A 71 6.30 24.58 4.51
C ARG A 71 6.91 25.26 5.72
N TYR A 72 7.02 24.56 6.83
CA TYR A 72 7.87 24.97 7.95
C TYR A 72 9.21 24.29 7.79
N VAL A 73 10.26 25.08 7.79
CA VAL A 73 11.62 24.63 7.50
C VAL A 73 12.54 25.15 8.60
N ALA A 74 13.23 24.24 9.26
CA ALA A 74 14.34 24.57 10.14
C ALA A 74 15.64 24.57 9.33
N THR A 75 16.45 25.59 9.49
CA THR A 75 17.78 25.67 8.91
C THR A 75 18.82 25.68 10.01
N VAL A 76 19.76 24.73 9.97
CA VAL A 76 20.87 24.62 10.93
C VAL A 76 22.14 24.24 10.17
N ASN A 77 23.26 24.90 10.45
CA ASN A 77 24.55 24.62 9.81
C ASN A 77 24.51 24.58 8.27
N GLY A 78 23.73 25.50 7.66
CA GLY A 78 23.55 25.56 6.21
C GLY A 78 22.70 24.44 5.60
N GLN A 79 22.02 23.64 6.42
CA GLN A 79 21.11 22.57 5.99
C GLN A 79 19.67 22.93 6.30
N ALA A 80 18.78 22.71 5.34
CA ALA A 80 17.34 22.89 5.51
C ALA A 80 16.65 21.55 5.78
N GLN A 81 15.85 21.51 6.83
CA GLN A 81 15.03 20.37 7.24
C GLN A 81 13.56 20.79 7.24
N THR A 82 12.69 20.00 6.62
CA THR A 82 11.25 20.27 6.67
C THR A 82 10.70 19.79 8.00
N LEU A 83 10.20 20.70 8.82
CA LEU A 83 9.49 20.37 10.06
C LEU A 83 8.07 19.89 9.74
N TYR A 84 7.37 20.64 8.89
CA TYR A 84 6.01 20.30 8.47
C TYR A 84 5.71 20.80 7.06
N THR A 85 4.88 20.07 6.34
CA THR A 85 4.31 20.51 5.06
C THR A 85 2.96 19.84 4.86
N HIS A 86 1.93 20.60 4.52
CA HIS A 86 0.64 20.04 4.15
C HIS A 86 0.76 19.17 2.87
N ARG A 87 0.21 17.95 2.88
CA ARG A 87 0.30 16.98 1.76
C ARG A 87 -1.08 16.46 1.37
N CYS A 88 -1.43 16.53 0.08
CA CYS A 88 -2.71 16.02 -0.42
C CYS A 88 -2.76 14.50 -0.60
N LYS A 89 -1.62 13.81 -0.50
CA LYS A 89 -1.46 12.36 -0.73
C LYS A 89 -1.92 11.90 -2.13
N GLY A 90 -2.07 12.85 -3.05
CA GLY A 90 -2.53 12.62 -4.41
C GLY A 90 -1.58 11.71 -5.17
N ARG A 91 -2.16 10.68 -5.79
CA ARG A 91 -1.51 9.76 -6.75
C ARG A 91 -0.77 10.44 -7.90
N HIS A 92 -1.22 11.62 -8.32
CA HIS A 92 -0.58 12.40 -9.39
C HIS A 92 0.19 13.63 -8.88
N CYS A 93 0.18 13.87 -7.57
CA CYS A 93 0.96 14.95 -6.97
C CYS A 93 2.43 14.54 -6.91
N GLN A 94 3.28 15.26 -7.64
CA GLN A 94 4.71 14.94 -7.77
C GLN A 94 5.44 15.03 -6.44
N GLU A 95 5.05 16.00 -5.61
CA GLU A 95 5.55 16.12 -4.25
C GLU A 95 5.17 14.88 -3.41
N CYS A 96 3.89 14.50 -3.37
CA CYS A 96 3.44 13.36 -2.57
C CYS A 96 4.00 12.04 -3.07
N GLN A 97 4.15 11.84 -4.39
CA GLN A 97 4.78 10.64 -4.93
C GLN A 97 6.27 10.55 -4.54
N ARG A 98 7.01 11.67 -4.50
CA ARG A 98 8.40 11.68 -4.03
C ARG A 98 8.49 11.30 -2.56
N ILE A 99 7.63 11.88 -1.73
CA ILE A 99 7.61 11.57 -0.30
C ILE A 99 7.24 10.12 -0.08
N LYS A 100 6.25 9.59 -0.80
CA LYS A 100 5.88 8.18 -0.74
C LYS A 100 7.07 7.28 -1.08
N ALA A 101 7.79 7.56 -2.16
CA ALA A 101 9.00 6.81 -2.52
C ALA A 101 10.04 6.86 -1.40
N TYR A 102 10.29 8.04 -0.82
CA TYR A 102 11.23 8.21 0.30
C TYR A 102 10.82 7.42 1.56
N ILE A 103 9.55 7.44 1.95
CA ILE A 103 9.07 6.66 3.09
C ILE A 103 9.28 5.16 2.86
N TRP A 104 9.01 4.66 1.66
CA TRP A 104 9.29 3.27 1.33
C TRP A 104 10.79 2.97 1.33
N GLN A 105 11.65 3.95 0.98
CA GLN A 105 13.09 3.79 1.08
C GLN A 105 13.52 3.60 2.53
N LYS A 106 13.15 4.52 3.43
CA LYS A 106 13.49 4.46 4.85
C LYS A 106 12.92 3.24 5.56
N LYS A 107 11.69 2.83 5.23
CA LYS A 107 11.12 1.56 5.72
C LYS A 107 11.90 0.34 5.26
N THR A 108 12.44 0.37 4.04
CA THR A 108 13.27 -0.73 3.53
C THR A 108 14.63 -0.75 4.22
N GLU A 109 15.23 0.42 4.48
CA GLU A 109 16.49 0.54 5.21
C GLU A 109 16.37 0.04 6.66
N SER A 110 15.24 0.31 7.33
CA SER A 110 15.06 -0.09 8.73
C SER A 110 15.03 -1.61 8.95
N ILE A 111 14.75 -2.40 7.91
CA ILE A 111 14.80 -3.87 8.00
C ILE A 111 16.17 -4.45 7.63
N PHE A 112 17.12 -3.66 7.14
CA PHE A 112 18.45 -4.14 6.75
C PHE A 112 19.23 -4.83 7.87
N PRO A 113 19.23 -4.33 9.13
CA PRO A 113 19.88 -5.05 10.22
C PRO A 113 19.36 -6.49 10.39
N LYS A 114 18.04 -6.69 10.33
CA LYS A 114 17.42 -8.02 10.39
C LYS A 114 17.78 -8.89 9.18
N LEU A 115 17.89 -8.30 8.00
CA LEU A 115 18.30 -9.03 6.79
C LEU A 115 19.78 -9.46 6.88
N GLU A 116 20.64 -8.60 7.41
CA GLU A 116 22.06 -8.89 7.64
C GLU A 116 22.27 -10.02 8.63
N GLU A 117 21.56 -9.99 9.75
CA GLU A 117 21.58 -11.05 10.76
C GLU A 117 21.13 -12.41 10.19
N ASN A 118 20.00 -12.44 9.50
CA ASN A 118 19.38 -13.71 9.07
C ASN A 118 19.89 -14.22 7.72
N TYR A 119 20.43 -13.35 6.87
CA TYR A 119 20.82 -13.66 5.49
C TYR A 119 22.14 -12.97 5.12
N LEU A 120 23.15 -13.10 5.97
CA LEU A 120 24.42 -12.37 5.88
C LEU A 120 25.06 -12.32 4.48
N ASN A 121 25.10 -13.46 3.78
CA ASN A 121 25.74 -13.54 2.46
C ASN A 121 24.76 -13.33 1.28
N ALA A 122 23.51 -12.94 1.53
CA ALA A 122 22.55 -12.72 0.45
C ALA A 122 23.00 -11.57 -0.46
N LYS A 123 22.66 -11.72 -1.73
CA LYS A 123 23.01 -10.81 -2.83
C LYS A 123 21.76 -10.14 -3.35
N TYR A 124 21.95 -9.14 -4.20
CA TYR A 124 20.85 -8.39 -4.80
C TYR A 124 20.87 -8.39 -6.32
N LEU A 125 19.69 -8.50 -6.93
CA LEU A 125 19.46 -8.32 -8.36
C LEU A 125 18.54 -7.13 -8.59
N PHE A 126 18.85 -6.31 -9.59
CA PHE A 126 17.87 -5.47 -10.24
C PHE A 126 17.20 -6.27 -11.35
N ALA A 127 15.87 -6.29 -11.36
CA ALA A 127 15.12 -6.92 -12.42
C ALA A 127 14.06 -5.96 -12.96
N THR A 128 14.06 -5.73 -14.26
CA THR A 128 12.99 -5.01 -14.97
C THR A 128 12.21 -6.01 -15.79
N PHE A 129 10.90 -6.13 -15.54
CA PHE A 129 9.99 -6.97 -16.34
C PHE A 129 8.98 -6.11 -17.10
N THR A 130 8.74 -6.46 -18.36
CA THR A 130 7.93 -5.67 -19.30
C THR A 130 6.85 -6.50 -19.98
N ILE A 131 5.88 -5.82 -20.57
CA ILE A 131 4.92 -6.37 -21.53
C ILE A 131 4.78 -5.35 -22.67
N LYS A 132 4.56 -5.82 -23.90
CA LYS A 132 4.45 -4.94 -25.08
C LYS A 132 3.25 -4.01 -24.94
N ASN A 133 3.54 -2.71 -25.02
CA ASN A 133 2.67 -1.53 -25.15
C ASN A 133 1.16 -1.79 -25.18
N PRO A 134 0.53 -2.13 -24.05
CA PRO A 134 -0.92 -2.28 -23.99
C PRO A 134 -1.63 -0.96 -24.27
N LYS A 135 -2.87 -1.06 -24.76
CA LYS A 135 -3.78 0.08 -24.79
C LYS A 135 -4.02 0.59 -23.37
N ILE A 136 -4.17 1.90 -23.21
CA ILE A 136 -4.37 2.53 -21.91
C ILE A 136 -5.65 2.02 -21.24
N THR A 137 -6.69 1.72 -22.03
CA THR A 137 -7.96 1.12 -21.59
C THR A 137 -7.80 -0.28 -20.98
N ASP A 138 -6.71 -0.98 -21.29
CA ASP A 138 -6.46 -2.34 -20.83
C ASP A 138 -5.51 -2.38 -19.63
N LEU A 139 -4.95 -1.22 -19.24
CA LEU A 139 -3.87 -1.12 -18.27
C LEU A 139 -4.20 -1.81 -16.93
N ARG A 140 -5.43 -1.73 -16.42
CA ARG A 140 -5.82 -2.42 -15.18
C ARG A 140 -5.73 -3.95 -15.32
N VAL A 141 -6.24 -4.49 -16.42
CA VAL A 141 -6.19 -5.94 -16.70
C VAL A 141 -4.74 -6.37 -16.83
N VAL A 142 -3.95 -5.62 -17.59
CA VAL A 142 -2.53 -5.90 -17.81
C VAL A 142 -1.72 -5.86 -16.52
N LEU A 143 -1.92 -4.85 -15.67
CA LEU A 143 -1.27 -4.80 -14.36
C LEU A 143 -1.67 -5.99 -13.47
N SER A 144 -2.93 -6.44 -13.53
CA SER A 144 -3.39 -7.64 -12.82
C SER A 144 -2.66 -8.89 -13.31
N VAL A 145 -2.61 -9.08 -14.64
CA VAL A 145 -1.90 -10.18 -15.30
C VAL A 145 -0.41 -10.17 -14.95
N MET A 146 0.27 -9.03 -15.10
CA MET A 146 1.69 -8.91 -14.74
C MET A 146 1.95 -9.27 -13.27
N ASN A 147 1.10 -8.84 -12.33
CA ASN A 147 1.25 -9.19 -10.92
C ASN A 147 1.08 -10.71 -10.68
N LYS A 148 0.11 -11.35 -11.33
CA LYS A 148 -0.09 -12.80 -11.23
C LYS A 148 1.07 -13.57 -11.87
N ALA A 149 1.55 -13.12 -13.03
CA ALA A 149 2.69 -13.71 -13.73
C ALA A 149 3.97 -13.62 -12.89
N ALA A 150 4.21 -12.49 -12.22
CA ALA A 150 5.39 -12.34 -11.35
C ALA A 150 5.31 -13.27 -10.13
N ASN A 151 4.12 -13.41 -9.55
CA ASN A 151 3.88 -14.36 -8.45
C ASN A 151 4.08 -15.82 -8.91
N ARG A 152 3.64 -16.16 -10.13
CA ARG A 152 3.87 -17.47 -10.73
C ARG A 152 5.35 -17.74 -10.94
N LEU A 153 6.07 -16.80 -11.55
CA LEU A 153 7.50 -16.88 -11.82
C LEU A 153 8.28 -17.18 -10.53
N PHE A 154 8.04 -16.42 -9.46
CA PHE A 154 8.75 -16.60 -8.19
C PHE A 154 8.34 -17.87 -7.43
N LYS A 155 7.23 -18.53 -7.79
CA LYS A 155 6.81 -19.82 -7.22
C LYS A 155 7.33 -21.02 -8.00
N MET A 156 7.81 -20.85 -9.23
CA MET A 156 8.45 -21.93 -9.97
C MET A 156 9.67 -22.45 -9.21
N LYS A 157 9.89 -23.77 -9.24
CA LYS A 157 11.02 -24.42 -8.53
C LYS A 157 12.36 -23.77 -8.86
N LYS A 158 12.57 -23.43 -10.14
CA LYS A 158 13.76 -22.73 -10.66
C LYS A 158 14.10 -21.46 -9.86
N TYR A 159 13.10 -20.69 -9.44
CA TYR A 159 13.26 -19.38 -8.81
C TYR A 159 13.06 -19.40 -7.29
N LYS A 160 12.06 -20.15 -6.80
CA LYS A 160 11.72 -20.22 -5.37
C LYS A 160 12.90 -20.72 -4.52
N ASP A 161 13.80 -21.50 -5.12
CA ASP A 161 14.93 -22.09 -4.43
C ASP A 161 16.03 -21.06 -4.09
N PHE A 162 16.05 -19.89 -4.75
CA PHE A 162 17.08 -18.87 -4.52
C PHE A 162 16.57 -17.45 -4.27
N ILE A 163 15.36 -17.09 -4.69
CA ILE A 163 14.76 -15.77 -4.40
C ILE A 163 14.20 -15.79 -2.97
N LEU A 164 14.74 -14.92 -2.11
CA LEU A 164 14.35 -14.82 -0.70
C LEU A 164 13.24 -13.78 -0.49
N GLY A 165 13.25 -12.72 -1.29
CA GLY A 165 12.27 -11.64 -1.21
C GLY A 165 12.76 -10.40 -1.93
N GLY A 166 12.16 -9.25 -1.66
CA GLY A 166 12.55 -8.00 -2.28
C GLY A 166 11.45 -6.95 -2.25
N ILE A 167 11.63 -5.91 -3.05
CA ILE A 167 10.62 -4.87 -3.25
C ILE A 167 10.43 -4.59 -4.73
N ARG A 168 9.17 -4.40 -5.13
CA ARG A 168 8.75 -4.09 -6.49
C ARG A 168 8.18 -2.67 -6.54
N SER A 169 8.52 -1.90 -7.56
CA SER A 169 7.78 -0.71 -7.99
C SER A 169 7.18 -0.92 -9.38
N THR A 170 6.02 -0.30 -9.65
CA THR A 170 5.45 -0.19 -10.99
C THR A 170 5.80 1.19 -11.55
N GLU A 171 6.41 1.23 -12.72
CA GLU A 171 6.55 2.43 -13.54
C GLU A 171 5.67 2.31 -14.79
N ILE A 172 4.97 3.37 -15.16
CA ILE A 172 4.11 3.41 -16.35
C ILE A 172 4.49 4.65 -17.15
N THR A 173 4.88 4.47 -18.40
CA THR A 173 5.21 5.57 -19.31
C THR A 173 4.20 5.69 -20.43
N ARG A 174 3.99 6.90 -20.93
CA ARG A 174 3.14 7.14 -22.11
C ARG A 174 3.83 6.64 -23.38
N GLY A 175 3.06 6.10 -24.33
CA GLY A 175 3.58 5.70 -25.64
C GLY A 175 4.18 6.87 -26.42
N LYS A 176 5.29 6.65 -27.14
CA LYS A 176 6.07 7.71 -27.82
C LYS A 176 5.27 8.51 -28.87
N SER A 177 4.27 7.90 -29.49
CA SER A 177 3.43 8.52 -30.52
C SER A 177 2.26 9.34 -29.95
N GLY A 178 2.09 9.38 -28.62
CA GLY A 178 0.87 9.93 -28.02
C GLY A 178 -0.38 9.10 -28.33
N ALA A 179 -0.21 7.91 -28.91
CA ALA A 179 -1.25 6.92 -29.10
C ALA A 179 -1.87 6.53 -27.75
N ASP A 180 -3.04 5.92 -27.83
CA ASP A 180 -3.78 5.25 -26.76
C ASP A 180 -3.00 4.06 -26.13
N GLU A 181 -1.68 4.04 -26.19
CA GLU A 181 -0.79 3.02 -25.62
C GLU A 181 -0.05 3.52 -24.37
N CYS A 182 0.34 2.58 -23.52
CA CYS A 182 1.13 2.81 -22.33
C CYS A 182 2.14 1.69 -22.13
N HIS A 183 3.24 1.94 -21.41
CA HIS A 183 4.29 0.94 -21.22
C HIS A 183 4.47 0.70 -19.71
N PRO A 184 3.82 -0.33 -19.14
CA PRO A 184 4.03 -0.71 -17.76
C PRO A 184 5.31 -1.55 -17.59
N HIS A 185 6.09 -1.20 -16.57
CA HIS A 185 7.33 -1.86 -16.19
C HIS A 185 7.27 -2.20 -14.70
N PHE A 186 7.71 -3.40 -14.35
CA PHE A 186 8.00 -3.74 -12.97
C PHE A 186 9.51 -3.66 -12.73
N HIS A 187 9.90 -2.81 -11.78
CA HIS A 187 11.27 -2.77 -11.27
C HIS A 187 11.32 -3.50 -9.95
N PHE A 188 12.22 -4.46 -9.81
CA PHE A 188 12.45 -5.17 -8.58
C PHE A 188 13.88 -4.93 -8.06
N LEU A 189 13.99 -4.81 -6.74
CA LEU A 189 15.20 -5.15 -6.00
C LEU A 189 14.95 -6.51 -5.36
N LEU A 190 15.54 -7.58 -5.92
CA LEU A 190 15.39 -8.95 -5.45
C LEU A 190 16.57 -9.33 -4.57
N MET A 191 16.31 -9.77 -3.34
CA MET A 191 17.29 -10.43 -2.49
C MET A 191 17.34 -11.92 -2.82
N VAL A 192 18.53 -12.42 -3.15
CA VAL A 192 18.79 -13.81 -3.55
C VAL A 192 19.85 -14.46 -2.66
N LYS A 193 19.87 -15.80 -2.62
CA LYS A 193 20.89 -16.55 -1.88
C LYS A 193 22.32 -16.20 -2.34
N GLY A 194 23.28 -16.25 -1.42
CA GLY A 194 24.66 -15.85 -1.67
C GLY A 194 25.43 -16.67 -2.71
N ASN A 195 24.97 -17.87 -3.03
CA ASN A 195 25.52 -18.71 -4.09
C ASN A 195 24.84 -18.48 -5.46
N TYR A 196 24.01 -17.45 -5.61
CA TYR A 196 23.58 -16.96 -6.92
C TYR A 196 24.79 -16.54 -7.76
N GLY A 197 24.79 -16.95 -9.04
CA GLY A 197 25.94 -16.86 -9.94
C GLY A 197 26.89 -18.07 -9.89
N LYS A 198 26.70 -19.00 -8.92
CA LYS A 198 27.39 -20.29 -8.88
C LYS A 198 26.41 -21.44 -9.11
N LYS A 199 25.53 -21.69 -8.12
CA LYS A 199 24.53 -22.77 -8.17
C LYS A 199 23.24 -22.37 -8.90
N TYR A 200 22.86 -21.09 -8.79
CA TYR A 200 21.53 -20.61 -9.16
C TYR A 200 21.55 -19.55 -10.28
N TYR A 201 22.55 -19.57 -11.17
CA TYR A 201 22.61 -18.61 -12.26
C TYR A 201 21.48 -18.83 -13.27
N VAL A 202 20.83 -17.74 -13.68
CA VAL A 202 19.83 -17.74 -14.74
C VAL A 202 20.22 -16.64 -15.72
N ASN A 203 20.40 -17.00 -16.99
CA ASN A 203 20.79 -16.05 -18.03
C ASN A 203 19.58 -15.14 -18.42
N GLN A 204 19.83 -14.06 -19.15
CA GLN A 204 18.79 -13.09 -19.53
C GLN A 204 17.71 -13.66 -20.45
N GLU A 205 18.07 -14.62 -21.32
CA GLU A 205 17.13 -15.27 -22.24
C GLU A 205 16.15 -16.17 -21.48
N ASP A 206 16.66 -16.98 -20.56
CA ASP A 206 15.87 -17.82 -19.66
C ASP A 206 14.89 -17.00 -18.82
N TRP A 207 15.34 -15.89 -18.22
CA TRP A 207 14.44 -14.97 -17.52
C TRP A 207 13.33 -14.45 -18.44
N GLY A 208 13.67 -14.13 -19.68
CA GLY A 208 12.71 -13.62 -20.67
C GLY A 208 11.68 -14.68 -21.06
N LYS A 209 12.12 -15.90 -21.35
CA LYS A 209 11.25 -17.05 -21.68
C LYS A 209 10.33 -17.39 -20.52
N ASP A 210 10.88 -17.61 -19.33
CA ASP A 210 10.09 -17.97 -18.14
C ASP A 210 9.08 -16.88 -17.76
N TRP A 211 9.47 -15.60 -17.88
CA TRP A 211 8.54 -14.46 -17.72
C TRP A 211 7.46 -14.44 -18.79
N GLY A 212 7.83 -14.67 -20.06
CA GLY A 212 6.92 -14.75 -21.20
C GLY A 212 5.90 -15.87 -21.05
N ASP A 213 6.31 -17.05 -20.61
CA ASP A 213 5.42 -18.19 -20.38
C ASP A 213 4.45 -17.92 -19.23
N CYS A 214 4.94 -17.31 -18.14
CA CYS A 214 4.08 -16.88 -17.03
C CYS A 214 3.08 -15.81 -17.47
N LEU A 215 3.49 -14.86 -18.32
CA LEU A 215 2.60 -13.85 -18.89
C LEU A 215 1.56 -14.48 -19.81
N ALA A 216 1.98 -15.32 -20.76
CA ALA A 216 1.09 -15.99 -21.71
C ALA A 216 -0.03 -16.74 -20.97
N TYR A 217 0.33 -17.50 -19.94
CA TYR A 217 -0.62 -18.24 -19.11
C TYR A 217 -1.65 -17.33 -18.40
N GLU A 218 -1.19 -16.22 -17.82
CA GLU A 218 -2.09 -15.31 -17.09
C GLU A 218 -2.90 -14.40 -18.03
N CYS A 219 -2.36 -14.09 -19.21
CA CYS A 219 -3.06 -13.41 -20.30
C CYS A 219 -4.23 -14.28 -20.80
N ASP A 220 -3.96 -15.55 -21.12
CA ASP A 220 -4.97 -16.53 -21.56
C ASP A 220 -6.11 -16.64 -20.54
N LYS A 221 -5.78 -16.82 -19.26
CA LYS A 221 -6.78 -16.84 -18.17
C LYS A 221 -7.59 -15.57 -18.03
N ALA A 222 -7.03 -14.42 -18.41
CA ALA A 222 -7.71 -13.14 -18.36
C ALA A 222 -8.47 -12.81 -19.65
N GLY A 223 -8.41 -13.67 -20.68
CA GLY A 223 -8.90 -13.36 -22.02
C GLY A 223 -8.17 -12.18 -22.67
N TYR A 224 -6.93 -11.91 -22.25
CA TYR A 224 -6.11 -10.81 -22.78
C TYR A 224 -5.21 -11.34 -23.91
N PRO A 225 -5.18 -10.71 -25.09
CA PRO A 225 -4.36 -11.18 -26.19
C PRO A 225 -2.87 -11.06 -25.85
N TYR A 226 -2.12 -12.13 -26.09
CA TYR A 226 -0.67 -12.16 -25.95
C TYR A 226 -0.09 -13.05 -27.04
N ASN A 227 0.80 -12.49 -27.86
CA ASN A 227 1.46 -13.24 -28.92
C ASN A 227 2.99 -13.15 -28.75
N PRO A 228 3.70 -14.27 -28.53
CA PRO A 228 5.17 -14.29 -28.50
C PRO A 228 5.85 -13.65 -29.72
N ILE A 229 5.23 -13.74 -30.91
CA ILE A 229 5.75 -13.20 -32.18
C ILE A 229 5.83 -11.66 -32.14
N ASP A 230 5.07 -11.02 -31.26
CA ASP A 230 5.12 -9.58 -31.06
C ASP A 230 6.47 -9.07 -30.55
N TYR A 231 7.32 -9.97 -30.06
CA TYR A 231 8.61 -9.67 -29.48
C TYR A 231 9.73 -10.13 -30.42
N PRO A 232 10.78 -9.32 -30.68
CA PRO A 232 11.86 -9.69 -31.60
C PRO A 232 12.59 -11.00 -31.27
N ARG A 233 12.58 -11.41 -29.98
CA ARG A 233 13.21 -12.66 -29.51
C ARG A 233 12.22 -13.77 -29.21
N GLY A 234 10.92 -13.58 -29.50
CA GLY A 234 9.86 -14.51 -29.13
C GLY A 234 9.45 -14.45 -27.65
N PHE A 235 9.99 -13.52 -26.86
CA PHE A 235 9.63 -13.34 -25.45
C PHE A 235 9.84 -11.89 -24.99
N PRO A 236 9.19 -11.46 -23.90
CA PRO A 236 9.22 -10.07 -23.46
C PRO A 236 10.61 -9.63 -23.01
N ILE A 237 10.84 -8.32 -23.11
CA ILE A 237 12.12 -7.76 -22.68
C ILE A 237 12.19 -7.81 -21.16
N VAL A 238 13.25 -8.42 -20.67
CA VAL A 238 13.64 -8.37 -19.26
C VAL A 238 15.05 -7.82 -19.17
N ASP A 239 15.35 -7.14 -18.07
CA ASP A 239 16.71 -6.77 -17.72
C ASP A 239 17.00 -7.16 -16.28
N VAL A 240 17.72 -8.27 -16.11
CA VAL A 240 18.13 -8.80 -14.81
C VAL A 240 19.65 -8.70 -14.64
N VAL A 241 20.08 -7.82 -13.75
CA VAL A 241 21.50 -7.58 -13.48
C VAL A 241 21.80 -7.65 -11.99
N ARG A 242 23.03 -8.05 -11.65
CA ARG A 242 23.52 -7.99 -10.27
C ARG A 242 23.60 -6.55 -9.81
N ALA A 243 23.19 -6.29 -8.58
CA ALA A 243 23.36 -4.99 -7.95
C ALA A 243 24.84 -4.80 -7.58
N MET A 244 25.46 -3.79 -8.17
CA MET A 244 26.87 -3.43 -7.94
C MET A 244 26.97 -2.01 -7.41
N ASP A 245 27.81 -1.79 -6.40
CA ASP A 245 28.32 -0.47 -6.07
C ASP A 245 29.23 -0.05 -7.23
N LYS A 246 28.82 0.95 -8.00
CA LYS A 246 29.51 1.34 -9.23
C LYS A 246 30.84 2.02 -8.98
N GLU A 247 30.97 2.74 -7.86
CA GLU A 247 32.19 3.47 -7.52
C GLU A 247 33.25 2.49 -7.05
N LYS A 248 32.88 1.63 -6.10
CA LYS A 248 33.79 0.63 -5.53
C LYS A 248 33.94 -0.61 -6.40
N LYS A 249 33.09 -0.77 -7.42
CA LYS A 249 33.00 -1.95 -8.30
C LYS A 249 32.81 -3.25 -7.52
N ILE A 250 32.15 -3.21 -6.37
CA ILE A 250 31.88 -4.37 -5.53
C ILE A 250 30.42 -4.80 -5.64
N GLU A 251 30.18 -6.11 -5.51
CA GLU A 251 28.83 -6.66 -5.46
C GLU A 251 28.14 -6.26 -4.16
N ILE A 252 26.86 -5.90 -4.26
CA ILE A 252 26.07 -5.57 -3.09
C ILE A 252 25.55 -6.86 -2.45
N THR A 253 25.81 -6.96 -1.15
CA THR A 253 25.34 -8.02 -0.27
C THR A 253 24.77 -7.42 1.01
N ASN A 254 24.13 -8.24 1.84
CA ASN A 254 23.67 -7.78 3.14
C ASN A 254 24.80 -7.25 4.05
N LYS A 255 26.05 -7.71 3.87
CA LYS A 255 27.22 -7.21 4.62
C LYS A 255 27.56 -5.75 4.34
N ASN A 256 27.29 -5.25 3.13
CA ASN A 256 27.68 -3.91 2.70
C ASN A 256 26.50 -3.01 2.33
N ILE A 257 25.26 -3.51 2.41
CA ILE A 257 24.09 -2.75 2.02
C ILE A 257 23.84 -1.53 2.91
N LYS A 258 24.28 -1.52 4.18
CA LYS A 258 24.20 -0.31 5.01
C LYS A 258 25.03 0.85 4.45
N ASN A 259 26.17 0.54 3.83
CA ASN A 259 27.11 1.54 3.32
C ASN A 259 26.83 1.94 1.87
N SER A 260 26.21 1.06 1.09
CA SER A 260 25.99 1.25 -0.35
C SER A 260 24.50 1.19 -0.76
N GLY A 261 23.58 1.05 0.19
CA GLY A 261 22.18 0.68 -0.04
C GLY A 261 21.25 1.79 -0.48
N GLU A 262 21.50 3.04 -0.05
CA GLU A 262 20.62 4.16 -0.42
C GLU A 262 20.53 4.31 -1.95
N ALA A 263 21.64 4.20 -2.67
CA ALA A 263 21.67 4.28 -4.13
C ALA A 263 20.82 3.17 -4.80
N ILE A 264 20.78 1.99 -4.19
CA ILE A 264 20.08 0.81 -4.70
C ILE A 264 18.57 0.96 -4.55
N ILE A 265 18.15 1.34 -3.35
CA ILE A 265 16.75 1.51 -3.04
C ILE A 265 16.20 2.70 -3.83
N ASN A 266 16.96 3.79 -3.95
CA ASN A 266 16.61 4.94 -4.80
C ASN A 266 16.42 4.57 -6.28
N TYR A 267 17.16 3.58 -6.77
CA TYR A 267 17.04 3.14 -8.16
C TYR A 267 15.70 2.44 -8.44
N VAL A 268 15.21 1.63 -7.50
CA VAL A 268 13.95 0.88 -7.65
C VAL A 268 12.75 1.66 -7.16
N LEU A 269 12.86 2.35 -6.03
CA LEU A 269 11.79 3.18 -5.49
C LEU A 269 11.81 4.58 -6.11
N LYS A 270 11.38 4.63 -7.37
CA LYS A 270 11.11 5.85 -8.14
C LYS A 270 9.62 6.17 -8.17
N TYR A 271 9.29 7.29 -8.81
CA TYR A 271 7.91 7.67 -9.13
C TYR A 271 7.25 6.62 -10.02
N SER A 272 5.95 6.37 -9.81
CA SER A 272 5.21 5.43 -10.66
C SER A 272 4.97 5.98 -12.07
N VAL A 273 4.95 7.29 -12.23
CA VAL A 273 4.99 7.99 -13.52
C VAL A 273 5.85 9.23 -13.34
N LYS A 274 6.67 9.56 -14.34
CA LYS A 274 7.44 10.80 -14.35
C LYS A 274 6.51 12.00 -14.52
N GLY A 275 6.71 13.09 -13.78
CA GLY A 275 5.87 14.29 -13.82
C GLY A 275 5.57 14.80 -15.24
N SER A 276 6.59 14.86 -16.08
CA SER A 276 6.49 15.25 -17.50
C SER A 276 5.60 14.35 -18.36
N ASP A 277 5.36 13.11 -17.92
CA ASP A 277 4.69 12.08 -18.72
C ASP A 277 3.26 11.82 -18.23
N ILE A 278 2.85 12.46 -17.13
CA ILE A 278 1.50 12.28 -16.54
C ILE A 278 0.43 12.97 -17.37
N LEU A 279 0.66 14.23 -17.71
CA LEU A 279 -0.31 15.08 -18.39
C LEU A 279 0.39 15.78 -19.55
N ASP A 280 -0.18 15.67 -20.75
CA ASP A 280 0.20 16.56 -21.84
C ASP A 280 -0.33 17.97 -21.53
N HIS A 281 0.57 18.83 -21.07
CA HIS A 281 0.24 20.21 -20.70
C HIS A 281 -0.37 21.03 -21.85
N LYS A 282 -0.17 20.63 -23.12
CA LYS A 282 -0.82 21.30 -24.26
C LYS A 282 -2.29 20.93 -24.37
N LYS A 283 -2.67 19.73 -23.93
CA LYS A 283 -4.05 19.22 -23.96
C LYS A 283 -4.81 19.53 -22.68
N GLY A 284 -4.13 19.56 -21.52
CA GLY A 284 -4.75 19.87 -20.23
C GLY A 284 -5.97 18.99 -19.95
N LYS A 285 -7.13 19.60 -19.66
CA LYS A 285 -8.39 18.88 -19.43
C LYS A 285 -8.88 18.00 -20.59
N ASN A 286 -8.35 18.22 -21.80
CA ASN A 286 -8.66 17.43 -23.00
C ASN A 286 -7.70 16.24 -23.21
N ASP A 287 -6.79 15.96 -22.28
CA ASP A 287 -5.90 14.80 -22.36
C ASP A 287 -6.62 13.51 -21.96
N ASN A 288 -7.41 12.95 -22.87
CA ASN A 288 -8.17 11.71 -22.64
C ASN A 288 -7.30 10.55 -22.14
N TRP A 289 -6.03 10.50 -22.56
CA TRP A 289 -5.09 9.47 -22.10
C TRP A 289 -4.85 9.56 -20.59
N PHE A 290 -4.66 10.77 -20.05
CA PHE A 290 -4.43 10.97 -18.61
C PHE A 290 -5.65 10.58 -17.78
N PHE A 291 -6.86 10.94 -18.22
CA PHE A 291 -8.08 10.61 -17.48
C PHE A 291 -8.39 9.11 -17.53
N GLU A 292 -8.14 8.45 -18.66
CA GLU A 292 -8.21 6.99 -18.73
C GLU A 292 -7.12 6.35 -17.86
N PHE A 293 -5.90 6.87 -17.88
CA PHE A 293 -4.84 6.43 -16.96
C PHE A 293 -5.27 6.55 -15.50
N ASP A 294 -5.82 7.69 -15.07
CA ASP A 294 -6.30 7.89 -13.71
C ASP A 294 -7.40 6.89 -13.32
N LYS A 295 -8.32 6.59 -14.24
CA LYS A 295 -9.34 5.57 -14.00
C LYS A 295 -8.73 4.19 -13.83
N GLN A 296 -7.80 3.81 -14.72
CA GLN A 296 -7.22 2.47 -14.81
C GLN A 296 -6.36 2.13 -13.59
N ILE A 297 -5.55 3.07 -13.13
CA ILE A 297 -4.67 2.83 -11.99
C ILE A 297 -5.33 3.09 -10.62
N LYS A 298 -6.64 3.45 -10.57
CA LYS A 298 -7.38 3.58 -9.29
C LYS A 298 -7.35 2.26 -8.52
N GLY A 299 -7.03 2.31 -7.22
CA GLY A 299 -6.91 1.12 -6.37
C GLY A 299 -5.65 0.26 -6.59
N CYS A 300 -4.82 0.55 -7.59
CA CYS A 300 -3.62 -0.22 -7.87
C CYS A 300 -2.50 0.08 -6.87
N ARG A 301 -1.84 -0.98 -6.39
CA ARG A 301 -0.66 -0.87 -5.52
C ARG A 301 0.62 -0.78 -6.36
N MET A 302 1.22 0.41 -6.38
CA MET A 302 2.43 0.67 -7.17
C MET A 302 3.73 0.21 -6.53
N ILE A 303 3.78 0.05 -5.20
CA ILE A 303 4.96 -0.46 -4.49
C ILE A 303 4.53 -1.68 -3.69
N THR A 304 5.19 -2.81 -3.90
CA THR A 304 4.82 -4.10 -3.28
C THR A 304 6.07 -4.82 -2.77
N PRO A 305 6.19 -5.06 -1.45
CA PRO A 305 7.23 -5.95 -0.94
C PRO A 305 6.85 -7.42 -1.20
N VAL A 306 7.87 -8.26 -1.39
CA VAL A 306 7.71 -9.69 -1.68
C VAL A 306 8.62 -10.53 -0.78
N GLY A 307 8.24 -11.78 -0.52
CA GLY A 307 8.99 -12.71 0.31
C GLY A 307 9.32 -12.16 1.71
N VAL A 308 10.55 -12.37 2.16
CA VAL A 308 11.03 -11.97 3.50
C VAL A 308 10.86 -10.47 3.78
N PHE A 309 10.98 -9.60 2.77
CA PHE A 309 10.78 -8.15 2.93
C PHE A 309 9.36 -7.84 3.39
N LYS A 310 8.35 -8.51 2.81
CA LYS A 310 6.95 -8.33 3.21
C LYS A 310 6.75 -8.67 4.69
N LYS A 311 7.39 -9.76 5.15
CA LYS A 311 7.33 -10.18 6.56
C LYS A 311 7.93 -9.11 7.48
N TYR A 312 9.20 -8.75 7.29
CA TYR A 312 9.85 -7.79 8.19
C TYR A 312 9.26 -6.38 8.13
N LEU A 313 8.82 -5.92 6.96
CA LEU A 313 8.12 -4.64 6.85
C LEU A 313 6.78 -4.64 7.59
N SER A 314 6.11 -5.79 7.69
CA SER A 314 4.85 -5.90 8.45
C SER A 314 5.03 -5.93 9.96
N GLU A 315 6.24 -6.24 10.44
CA GLU A 315 6.62 -6.25 11.87
C GLU A 315 7.00 -4.86 12.38
N ILE A 316 7.20 -3.87 11.49
CA ILE A 316 7.52 -2.50 11.89
C ILE A 316 6.33 -1.94 12.69
N LYS A 317 6.55 -1.75 14.00
CA LYS A 317 5.59 -1.08 14.87
C LYS A 317 5.45 0.37 14.43
N LYS A 318 4.23 0.87 14.49
CA LYS A 318 3.94 2.29 14.27
C LYS A 318 3.99 2.94 15.64
N ASP A 319 4.91 3.88 15.84
CA ASP A 319 4.91 4.67 17.06
C ASP A 319 3.65 5.56 17.08
N PRO A 320 2.93 5.63 18.20
CA PRO A 320 1.89 6.65 18.36
C PRO A 320 2.54 8.04 18.32
N PHE A 321 1.82 9.03 17.81
CA PHE A 321 2.28 10.41 17.87
C PHE A 321 2.18 10.91 19.31
N ASP A 322 3.28 11.47 19.80
CA ASP A 322 3.38 12.11 21.10
C ASP A 322 4.07 13.47 20.89
N TYR A 323 3.41 14.53 21.35
CA TYR A 323 3.86 15.90 21.09
C TYR A 323 5.23 16.18 21.70
N ASP A 324 5.43 15.78 22.96
CA ASP A 324 6.66 16.05 23.69
C ASP A 324 7.82 15.23 23.14
N ILE A 325 7.55 13.97 22.77
CA ILE A 325 8.53 13.12 22.08
C ILE A 325 8.92 13.71 20.73
N GLU A 326 7.96 14.17 19.92
CA GLU A 326 8.25 14.75 18.61
C GLU A 326 8.95 16.11 18.71
N LYS A 327 8.60 16.92 19.70
CA LYS A 327 9.31 18.16 20.01
C LYS A 327 10.76 17.86 20.42
N ALA A 328 10.96 16.94 21.37
CA ALA A 328 12.29 16.52 21.81
C ALA A 328 13.13 15.96 20.64
N LYS A 329 12.55 15.15 19.75
CA LYS A 329 13.22 14.66 18.53
C LYS A 329 13.61 15.78 17.57
N ILE A 330 12.83 16.87 17.49
CA ILE A 330 13.18 18.03 16.67
C ILE A 330 14.32 18.80 17.34
N GLU A 331 14.22 19.07 18.64
CA GLU A 331 15.23 19.80 19.41
C GLU A 331 16.57 19.06 19.43
N GLU A 332 16.57 17.75 19.73
CA GLU A 332 17.76 16.88 19.70
C GLU A 332 18.43 16.90 18.32
N ARG A 333 17.62 16.82 17.26
CA ARG A 333 18.11 16.77 15.87
C ARG A 333 18.63 18.11 15.36
N LEU A 334 18.04 19.21 15.78
CA LEU A 334 18.44 20.55 15.34
C LEU A 334 19.60 21.11 16.16
N GLY A 335 19.72 20.73 17.43
CA GLY A 335 20.71 21.27 18.35
C GLY A 335 20.51 22.77 18.58
N GLU A 336 21.61 23.51 18.74
CA GLU A 336 21.59 24.96 18.92
C GLU A 336 21.77 25.73 17.60
N GLY A 337 21.33 26.99 17.58
CA GLY A 337 21.59 27.90 16.46
C GLY A 337 20.76 27.63 15.19
N TYR A 338 19.64 26.91 15.30
CA TYR A 338 18.71 26.74 14.20
C TYR A 338 17.84 28.00 13.99
N GLN A 339 17.40 28.20 12.75
CA GLN A 339 16.40 29.19 12.39
C GLN A 339 15.18 28.48 11.80
N VAL A 340 13.98 28.82 12.24
CA VAL A 340 12.74 28.26 11.70
C VAL A 340 12.05 29.30 10.85
N ASN A 341 11.71 28.92 9.62
CA ASN A 341 11.03 29.79 8.67
C ASN A 341 9.79 29.10 8.11
N LYS A 342 8.78 29.90 7.76
CA LYS A 342 7.62 29.44 6.99
C LYS A 342 7.76 29.89 5.54
N ALA A 343 7.93 28.94 4.63
CA ALA A 343 7.95 29.20 3.19
C ALA A 343 6.55 29.06 2.61
N ILE A 344 6.06 30.05 1.85
CA ILE A 344 4.73 30.05 1.22
C ILE A 344 4.87 30.13 -0.30
N PHE A 345 4.17 29.26 -1.01
CA PHE A 345 4.12 29.25 -2.46
C PHE A 345 3.20 30.35 -2.98
N LYS A 346 3.74 31.37 -3.65
CA LYS A 346 3.00 32.49 -4.25
C LYS A 346 3.65 32.92 -5.56
N LYS A 347 2.84 33.26 -6.57
CA LYS A 347 3.30 33.72 -7.90
C LYS A 347 4.31 32.77 -8.57
N GLY A 348 4.13 31.46 -8.39
CA GLY A 348 4.95 30.44 -9.04
C GLY A 348 6.26 30.10 -8.34
N ASP A 349 6.51 30.61 -7.13
CA ASP A 349 7.70 30.28 -6.35
C ASP A 349 7.45 30.30 -4.83
N TYR A 350 8.34 29.71 -4.04
CA TYR A 350 8.30 29.79 -2.57
C TYR A 350 8.97 31.06 -2.06
N LYS A 351 8.31 31.78 -1.15
CA LYS A 351 8.83 32.95 -0.46
C LYS A 351 8.77 32.75 1.04
N LEU A 352 9.80 33.18 1.76
CA LEU A 352 9.79 33.15 3.23
C LEU A 352 8.78 34.17 3.77
N GLU A 353 8.04 33.76 4.79
CA GLU A 353 7.22 34.60 5.62
C GLU A 353 7.97 34.88 6.92
N ASN A 354 8.04 36.16 7.29
CA ASN A 354 8.75 36.64 8.48
C ASN A 354 7.74 37.34 9.41
N LYS A 355 6.76 36.60 9.90
CA LYS A 355 5.72 37.11 10.82
C LYS A 355 5.88 36.63 12.26
N LYS A 356 6.67 35.58 12.48
CA LYS A 356 6.90 34.97 13.78
C LYS A 356 8.39 34.69 13.95
N ASP A 357 8.80 34.56 15.20
CA ASP A 357 10.12 34.07 15.57
C ASP A 357 10.22 32.55 15.40
N ASN A 358 11.40 32.01 15.76
CA ASN A 358 11.69 30.59 15.62
C ASN A 358 10.71 29.71 16.43
N GLU A 359 10.40 30.12 17.66
CA GLU A 359 9.52 29.36 18.56
C GLU A 359 8.08 29.37 18.05
N GLY A 360 7.57 30.52 17.61
CA GLY A 360 6.23 30.63 17.03
C GLY A 360 6.04 29.76 15.79
N TYR A 361 7.03 29.68 14.89
CA TYR A 361 6.94 28.79 13.73
C TYR A 361 7.15 27.32 14.05
N LEU A 362 7.97 26.99 15.05
CA LEU A 362 8.11 25.62 15.55
C LEU A 362 6.79 25.12 16.15
N LEU A 363 6.13 25.96 16.97
CA LEU A 363 4.83 25.64 17.55
C LEU A 363 3.77 25.39 16.47
N GLU A 364 3.65 26.27 15.47
CA GLU A 364 2.73 26.05 14.35
C GLU A 364 3.01 24.74 13.60
N ALA A 365 4.28 24.39 13.39
CA ALA A 365 4.65 23.14 12.74
C ALA A 365 4.21 21.92 13.56
N LEU A 366 4.40 21.95 14.87
CA LEU A 366 4.00 20.89 15.79
C LEU A 366 2.48 20.76 15.90
N GLU A 367 1.75 21.88 16.02
CA GLU A 367 0.28 21.89 16.03
C GLU A 367 -0.29 21.31 14.72
N ALA A 368 0.30 21.67 13.58
CA ALA A 368 -0.13 21.14 12.29
C ALA A 368 0.15 19.63 12.13
N LYS A 369 1.25 19.13 12.71
CA LYS A 369 1.49 17.68 12.82
C LYS A 369 0.45 17.00 13.69
N ALA A 370 0.22 17.51 14.90
CA ALA A 370 -0.73 16.96 15.85
C ALA A 370 -2.13 16.86 15.23
N TYR A 371 -2.58 17.90 14.53
CA TYR A 371 -3.84 17.90 13.81
C TYR A 371 -3.92 16.78 12.75
N ASN A 372 -2.88 16.59 11.94
CA ASN A 372 -2.88 15.51 10.93
C ASN A 372 -2.95 14.11 11.57
N PHE A 373 -2.30 13.92 12.71
CA PHE A 373 -2.41 12.68 13.48
C PHE A 373 -3.80 12.48 14.08
N GLN A 374 -4.44 13.55 14.57
CA GLN A 374 -5.83 13.50 15.03
C GLN A 374 -6.78 13.11 13.90
N GLN A 375 -6.64 13.69 12.70
CA GLN A 375 -7.46 13.33 11.55
C GLN A 375 -7.25 11.88 11.10
N LEU A 376 -5.99 11.40 11.15
CA LEU A 376 -5.67 9.99 10.93
C LEU A 376 -6.38 9.10 11.96
N TYR A 377 -6.34 9.49 13.23
CA TYR A 377 -6.99 8.76 14.30
C TYR A 377 -8.52 8.71 14.13
N LEU A 378 -9.17 9.85 13.86
CA LEU A 378 -10.60 9.91 13.58
C LEU A 378 -10.99 9.01 12.39
N THR A 379 -10.14 8.98 11.35
CA THR A 379 -10.37 8.08 10.20
C THR A 379 -10.22 6.62 10.61
N MET A 380 -9.15 6.25 11.33
CA MET A 380 -8.94 4.89 11.81
C MET A 380 -10.08 4.43 12.73
N TYR A 381 -10.60 5.34 13.54
CA TYR A 381 -11.72 5.12 14.43
C TYR A 381 -13.02 4.92 13.65
N SER A 382 -13.29 5.76 12.64
CA SER A 382 -14.42 5.59 11.72
C SER A 382 -14.35 4.27 10.95
N ASP A 383 -13.16 3.91 10.43
CA ASP A 383 -12.91 2.63 9.76
C ASP A 383 -13.13 1.45 10.71
N TYR A 384 -12.75 1.60 12.00
CA TYR A 384 -13.02 0.60 13.02
C TYR A 384 -14.51 0.46 13.30
N ILE A 385 -15.25 1.56 13.50
CA ILE A 385 -16.71 1.52 13.70
C ILE A 385 -17.38 0.86 12.51
N LYS A 386 -17.01 1.26 11.29
CA LYS A 386 -17.54 0.66 10.07
C LYS A 386 -17.24 -0.84 10.00
N PHE A 387 -16.00 -1.24 10.24
CA PHE A 387 -15.61 -2.64 10.28
C PHE A 387 -16.34 -3.43 11.38
N TYR A 388 -16.49 -2.84 12.56
CA TYR A 388 -17.21 -3.42 13.70
C TYR A 388 -18.67 -3.65 13.34
N ASN A 389 -19.36 -2.63 12.81
CA ASN A 389 -20.75 -2.72 12.39
C ASN A 389 -20.93 -3.72 11.23
N ASP A 390 -20.05 -3.71 10.23
CA ASP A 390 -20.06 -4.67 9.12
C ASP A 390 -19.83 -6.10 9.64
N THR A 391 -18.91 -6.28 10.58
CA THR A 391 -18.65 -7.57 11.22
C THR A 391 -19.85 -8.04 12.02
N ASN A 392 -20.48 -7.19 12.84
CA ASN A 392 -21.66 -7.55 13.62
C ASN A 392 -22.85 -7.90 12.73
N ARG A 393 -23.02 -7.21 11.60
CA ARG A 393 -24.02 -7.58 10.58
C ARG A 393 -23.73 -8.96 9.99
N GLU A 394 -22.47 -9.26 9.69
CA GLU A 394 -22.08 -10.59 9.21
C GLU A 394 -22.24 -11.65 10.31
N ILE A 395 -21.88 -11.37 11.56
CA ILE A 395 -22.14 -12.26 12.71
C ILE A 395 -23.63 -12.53 12.82
N PHE A 396 -24.49 -11.51 12.83
CA PHE A 396 -25.93 -11.66 12.88
C PHE A 396 -26.49 -12.51 11.73
N LYS A 397 -25.98 -12.34 10.50
CA LYS A 397 -26.36 -13.19 9.36
C LYS A 397 -25.91 -14.65 9.55
N LEU A 398 -24.72 -14.86 10.12
CA LEU A 398 -24.17 -16.18 10.36
C LEU A 398 -24.87 -16.86 11.54
N ASP A 399 -25.20 -16.13 12.60
CA ASP A 399 -25.98 -16.57 13.75
C ASP A 399 -27.41 -16.92 13.33
N ASN A 400 -28.09 -16.10 12.53
CA ASN A 400 -29.39 -16.46 11.97
C ASN A 400 -29.33 -17.72 11.11
N LYS A 401 -28.27 -17.88 10.31
CA LYS A 401 -28.04 -19.13 9.54
C LYS A 401 -27.76 -20.32 10.44
N LEU A 402 -27.01 -20.12 11.51
CA LEU A 402 -26.74 -21.15 12.51
C LEU A 402 -28.03 -21.50 13.24
N GLU A 403 -28.87 -20.54 13.62
CA GLU A 403 -30.19 -20.75 14.21
C GLU A 403 -31.13 -21.47 13.25
N GLU A 404 -31.14 -21.13 11.95
CA GLU A 404 -31.86 -21.90 10.92
C GLU A 404 -31.35 -23.35 10.86
N ILE A 405 -30.03 -23.57 10.92
CA ILE A 405 -29.43 -24.91 10.96
C ILE A 405 -29.81 -25.65 12.27
N TYR A 406 -29.76 -24.98 13.43
CA TYR A 406 -30.12 -25.52 14.73
C TYR A 406 -31.63 -25.81 14.85
N PHE A 407 -32.50 -25.00 14.24
CA PHE A 407 -33.93 -25.27 14.12
C PHE A 407 -34.19 -26.51 13.26
N ASN A 408 -33.41 -26.69 12.19
CA ASN A 408 -33.43 -27.92 11.39
C ASN A 408 -32.85 -29.12 12.19
N ASP A 409 -31.93 -28.92 13.14
CA ASP A 409 -31.43 -29.95 14.07
C ASP A 409 -32.49 -30.34 15.14
N ILE A 410 -33.39 -29.43 15.56
CA ILE A 410 -34.52 -29.78 16.45
C ILE A 410 -35.57 -30.62 15.71
N GLU A 411 -35.82 -30.36 14.42
CA GLU A 411 -36.55 -31.32 13.58
C GLU A 411 -35.77 -32.64 13.46
N PHE A 412 -34.44 -32.59 13.37
CA PHE A 412 -33.56 -33.76 13.31
C PHE A 412 -33.64 -34.63 14.56
N GLU A 413 -33.66 -34.09 15.79
CA GLU A 413 -33.90 -34.87 17.02
C GLU A 413 -35.26 -35.58 16.99
N LYS A 414 -36.30 -34.91 16.48
CA LYS A 414 -37.63 -35.52 16.24
C LYS A 414 -37.56 -36.63 15.20
N TYR A 415 -36.75 -36.47 14.14
CA TYR A 415 -36.51 -37.49 13.13
C TYR A 415 -35.62 -38.62 13.65
N GLU A 416 -34.66 -38.36 14.54
CA GLU A 416 -33.74 -39.33 15.15
C GLU A 416 -34.47 -40.20 16.17
N LEU A 417 -35.37 -39.62 16.98
CA LEU A 417 -36.34 -40.36 17.78
C LEU A 417 -37.25 -41.26 16.93
N LYS A 418 -37.66 -40.78 15.76
CA LYS A 418 -38.45 -41.55 14.78
C LYS A 418 -37.61 -42.64 14.11
N LEU A 419 -36.32 -42.38 13.84
CA LEU A 419 -35.33 -43.29 13.27
C LEU A 419 -34.96 -44.39 14.26
N MET A 420 -34.71 -44.05 15.52
CA MET A 420 -34.49 -44.98 16.63
C MET A 420 -35.67 -45.91 16.79
N ARG A 421 -36.92 -45.39 16.81
CA ARG A 421 -38.13 -46.22 16.82
C ARG A 421 -38.22 -47.17 15.61
N LEU A 422 -37.84 -46.71 14.42
CA LEU A 422 -37.86 -47.52 13.19
C LEU A 422 -36.75 -48.61 13.19
N LEU A 423 -35.58 -48.31 13.76
CA LEU A 423 -34.48 -49.25 13.92
C LEU A 423 -34.80 -50.34 14.97
N THR A 424 -35.45 -50.00 16.08
CA THR A 424 -35.95 -50.97 17.08
C THR A 424 -37.02 -51.90 16.49
N ILE A 425 -37.85 -51.42 15.55
CA ILE A 425 -38.81 -52.25 14.80
C ILE A 425 -38.10 -53.18 13.81
N GLN A 426 -36.94 -52.77 13.27
CA GLN A 426 -36.18 -53.52 12.28
C GLN A 426 -35.41 -54.71 12.88
N GLU A 427 -35.00 -54.64 14.15
CA GLU A 427 -34.32 -55.72 14.87
C GLU A 427 -35.27 -56.85 15.32
N ASN A 428 -36.55 -56.54 15.53
CA ASN A 428 -37.53 -57.49 16.11
C ASN A 428 -38.29 -58.38 15.12
N ARG A 429 -37.98 -58.38 13.80
CA ARG A 429 -38.74 -59.16 12.81
C ARG A 429 -37.84 -59.93 11.82
N LYS A 430 -38.02 -61.26 11.77
CA LYS A 430 -37.32 -62.19 10.85
C LYS A 430 -37.97 -62.26 9.45
N SER A 431 -37.09 -62.14 8.45
CA SER A 431 -37.06 -62.63 7.05
C SER A 431 -38.32 -62.68 6.16
N SER A 432 -38.37 -61.80 5.14
CA SER A 432 -38.84 -62.08 3.76
C SER A 432 -38.23 -61.11 2.72
N LEU A 433 -38.22 -61.46 1.43
CA LEU A 433 -37.60 -60.68 0.32
C LEU A 433 -38.21 -59.27 0.13
N ILE A 434 -39.49 -59.10 0.46
CA ILE A 434 -40.19 -57.80 0.47
C ILE A 434 -39.63 -56.89 1.59
N GLN A 435 -39.13 -57.46 2.69
CA GLN A 435 -38.51 -56.70 3.78
C GLN A 435 -37.09 -56.22 3.43
N GLU A 436 -36.38 -56.89 2.54
CA GLU A 436 -35.02 -56.52 2.13
C GLU A 436 -34.97 -55.23 1.33
N ASN A 437 -35.89 -55.05 0.36
CA ASN A 437 -36.02 -53.80 -0.39
C ASN A 437 -36.45 -52.62 0.50
N ARG A 438 -37.27 -52.90 1.54
CA ARG A 438 -37.68 -51.90 2.54
C ARG A 438 -36.53 -51.53 3.46
N LYS A 439 -35.72 -52.51 3.93
CA LYS A 439 -34.48 -52.29 4.68
C LYS A 439 -33.46 -51.48 3.86
N ARG A 440 -33.33 -51.75 2.55
CA ARG A 440 -32.43 -51.02 1.65
C ARG A 440 -32.88 -49.56 1.47
N ARG A 441 -34.19 -49.29 1.32
CA ARG A 441 -34.73 -47.92 1.31
C ARG A 441 -34.49 -47.18 2.62
N ILE A 442 -34.66 -47.84 3.76
CA ILE A 442 -34.40 -47.24 5.08
C ILE A 442 -32.90 -46.94 5.23
N LYS A 443 -32.02 -47.87 4.86
CA LYS A 443 -30.56 -47.70 4.90
C LYS A 443 -30.06 -46.55 4.01
N ASN A 444 -30.62 -46.42 2.80
CA ASN A 444 -30.29 -45.30 1.91
C ASN A 444 -30.72 -43.95 2.51
N LYS A 445 -31.91 -43.91 3.13
CA LYS A 445 -32.43 -42.70 3.78
C LYS A 445 -31.60 -42.31 5.00
N ILE A 446 -31.15 -43.28 5.81
CA ILE A 446 -30.20 -43.06 6.91
C ILE A 446 -28.87 -42.52 6.40
N THR A 447 -28.35 -43.06 5.29
CA THR A 447 -27.09 -42.62 4.70
C THR A 447 -27.18 -41.20 4.14
N GLU A 448 -28.31 -40.85 3.50
CA GLU A 448 -28.57 -39.48 3.02
C GLU A 448 -28.64 -38.47 4.18
N ILE A 449 -29.33 -38.83 5.25
CA ILE A 449 -29.45 -38.02 6.48
C ILE A 449 -28.08 -37.83 7.14
N TYR A 450 -27.29 -38.90 7.27
CA TYR A 450 -25.93 -38.85 7.82
C TYR A 450 -24.97 -38.00 6.98
N ASN A 451 -25.04 -38.09 5.64
CA ASN A 451 -24.22 -37.28 4.75
C ASN A 451 -24.59 -35.79 4.83
N LYS A 452 -25.88 -35.44 4.94
CA LYS A 452 -26.33 -34.06 5.18
C LYS A 452 -25.85 -33.52 6.53
N ALA A 453 -25.90 -34.33 7.60
CA ALA A 453 -25.38 -33.94 8.91
C ALA A 453 -23.86 -33.73 8.89
N LYS A 454 -23.13 -34.57 8.16
CA LYS A 454 -21.68 -34.43 7.95
C LYS A 454 -21.32 -33.18 7.15
N GLU A 455 -22.06 -32.86 6.09
CA GLU A 455 -21.91 -31.60 5.34
C GLU A 455 -22.15 -30.40 6.26
N ASN A 456 -23.21 -30.39 7.08
CA ASN A 456 -23.48 -29.31 8.04
C ASN A 456 -22.33 -29.11 9.05
N ILE A 457 -21.74 -30.18 9.58
CA ILE A 457 -20.59 -30.10 10.50
C ILE A 457 -19.32 -29.60 9.78
N GLU A 458 -19.07 -30.03 8.53
CA GLU A 458 -17.95 -29.55 7.70
C GLU A 458 -18.06 -28.05 7.34
N PHE A 459 -19.28 -27.49 7.27
CA PHE A 459 -19.50 -26.05 7.07
C PHE A 459 -19.46 -25.22 8.37
N LYS A 460 -19.78 -25.81 9.52
CA LYS A 460 -19.89 -25.13 10.83
C LYS A 460 -18.53 -24.74 11.42
N ILE A 461 -17.55 -25.65 11.38
CA ILE A 461 -16.20 -25.43 11.93
C ILE A 461 -15.45 -24.24 11.25
N PRO A 462 -15.44 -24.10 9.91
CA PRO A 462 -14.83 -22.95 9.24
C PRO A 462 -15.53 -21.61 9.53
N LEU A 463 -16.84 -21.64 9.84
CA LEU A 463 -17.61 -20.46 10.22
C LEU A 463 -17.22 -19.97 11.62
N GLU A 464 -17.14 -20.88 12.60
CA GLU A 464 -16.74 -20.59 13.98
C GLU A 464 -15.27 -20.10 14.05
N GLU A 465 -14.35 -20.72 13.30
CA GLU A 465 -12.97 -20.21 13.17
C GLU A 465 -12.91 -18.80 12.56
N LYS A 466 -13.76 -18.52 11.57
CA LYS A 466 -13.84 -17.20 10.93
C LYS A 466 -14.41 -16.16 11.90
N LEU A 467 -15.41 -16.53 12.70
CA LEU A 467 -15.98 -15.70 13.78
C LEU A 467 -14.91 -15.36 14.84
N GLY A 468 -14.20 -16.38 15.34
CA GLY A 468 -13.14 -16.20 16.33
C GLY A 468 -11.99 -15.31 15.84
N ARG A 469 -11.59 -15.43 14.57
CA ARG A 469 -10.58 -14.53 13.96
C ARG A 469 -11.07 -13.09 13.85
N LEU A 470 -12.35 -12.88 13.52
CA LEU A 470 -12.93 -11.54 13.43
C LEU A 470 -12.98 -10.86 14.81
N LEU A 471 -13.34 -11.59 15.86
CA LEU A 471 -13.34 -11.12 17.25
C LEU A 471 -11.92 -10.74 17.73
N LEU A 472 -10.91 -11.57 17.46
CA LEU A 472 -9.51 -11.26 17.80
C LEU A 472 -8.99 -10.00 17.08
N ILE A 473 -9.40 -9.79 15.82
CA ILE A 473 -9.06 -8.58 15.05
C ILE A 473 -9.75 -7.34 15.65
N GLN A 474 -10.99 -7.49 16.13
CA GLN A 474 -11.69 -6.41 16.82
C GLN A 474 -10.97 -6.00 18.12
N GLU A 475 -10.53 -6.97 18.94
CA GLU A 475 -9.80 -6.69 20.19
C GLU A 475 -8.44 -5.99 19.96
N ASP A 476 -7.63 -6.46 18.99
CA ASP A 476 -6.35 -5.81 18.68
C ASP A 476 -6.53 -4.38 18.17
N ARG A 477 -7.58 -4.14 17.37
CA ARG A 477 -7.92 -2.79 16.90
C ARG A 477 -8.42 -1.88 18.03
N LYS A 478 -9.29 -2.39 18.92
CA LYS A 478 -9.78 -1.68 20.10
C LYS A 478 -8.62 -1.25 21.01
N LYS A 479 -7.64 -2.14 21.23
CA LYS A 479 -6.45 -1.82 22.04
C LYS A 479 -5.61 -0.69 21.45
N ARG A 480 -5.41 -0.66 20.12
CA ARG A 480 -4.67 0.41 19.43
C ARG A 480 -5.38 1.76 19.52
N ILE A 481 -6.71 1.74 19.40
CA ILE A 481 -7.57 2.91 19.54
C ILE A 481 -7.44 3.51 20.95
N ASN A 482 -7.64 2.69 21.99
CA ASN A 482 -7.57 3.15 23.39
C ASN A 482 -6.22 3.74 23.76
N ASN A 483 -5.11 3.12 23.34
CA ASN A 483 -3.77 3.68 23.57
C ASN A 483 -3.60 5.08 22.94
N THR A 484 -4.30 5.34 21.84
CA THR A 484 -4.22 6.63 21.15
C THR A 484 -5.14 7.68 21.78
N ILE A 485 -6.33 7.30 22.27
CA ILE A 485 -7.21 8.16 23.07
C ILE A 485 -6.47 8.69 24.30
N GLU A 486 -5.80 7.79 25.02
CA GLU A 486 -5.03 8.16 26.22
C GLU A 486 -3.89 9.14 25.88
N SER A 487 -3.25 8.97 24.71
CA SER A 487 -2.23 9.91 24.22
C SER A 487 -2.80 11.30 23.93
N LEU A 488 -4.01 11.38 23.35
CA LEU A 488 -4.70 12.63 23.01
C LEU A 488 -5.27 13.36 24.23
N LYS A 489 -5.74 12.63 25.25
CA LYS A 489 -6.16 13.19 26.55
C LYS A 489 -4.97 13.85 27.26
N ARG A 490 -3.78 13.22 27.24
CA ARG A 490 -2.57 13.75 27.88
C ARG A 490 -2.11 15.11 27.34
N VAL A 491 -2.30 15.37 26.05
CA VAL A 491 -1.90 16.63 25.42
C VAL A 491 -2.99 17.71 25.46
N GLY A 492 -4.08 17.50 26.19
CA GLY A 492 -5.16 18.49 26.37
C GLY A 492 -6.02 18.74 25.13
N TYR A 493 -5.97 17.87 24.11
CA TYR A 493 -6.75 18.03 22.88
C TYR A 493 -8.12 17.33 22.94
N LEU A 494 -8.31 16.40 23.88
CA LEU A 494 -9.59 15.77 24.22
C LEU A 494 -9.91 16.07 25.68
N LYS A 495 -11.05 16.73 25.92
CA LYS A 495 -11.42 17.19 27.27
C LYS A 495 -12.06 16.06 28.10
N GLU A 496 -13.08 15.41 27.55
CA GLU A 496 -13.72 14.23 28.14
C GLU A 496 -14.23 13.28 27.05
N GLU A 497 -14.19 11.98 27.34
CA GLU A 497 -14.91 10.96 26.59
C GLU A 497 -16.36 11.00 27.04
N LYS A 498 -17.29 11.48 26.19
CA LYS A 498 -18.73 11.48 26.53
C LYS A 498 -19.36 10.08 26.51
N GLY A 499 -18.55 9.08 26.16
CA GLY A 499 -18.86 7.66 26.26
C GLY A 499 -18.90 6.96 24.91
N LEU A 500 -18.62 5.67 24.95
CA LEU A 500 -19.04 4.70 23.95
C LEU A 500 -20.50 4.36 24.25
N TYR A 501 -21.40 4.58 23.30
CA TYR A 501 -22.80 4.18 23.47
C TYR A 501 -23.24 3.31 22.30
N TYR A 502 -24.10 2.35 22.62
CA TYR A 502 -24.78 1.53 21.64
C TYR A 502 -26.11 2.19 21.31
N ASP A 503 -26.45 2.28 20.03
CA ASP A 503 -27.82 2.59 19.66
C ASP A 503 -28.71 1.35 19.82
N GLU A 504 -30.02 1.57 19.70
CA GLU A 504 -31.06 0.54 19.78
C GLU A 504 -30.92 -0.57 18.71
N TRP A 505 -30.06 -0.37 17.70
CA TRP A 505 -29.74 -1.31 16.63
C TRP A 505 -28.41 -2.05 16.87
N GLY A 506 -27.76 -1.84 18.01
CA GLY A 506 -26.49 -2.46 18.38
C GLY A 506 -25.25 -1.85 17.71
N SER A 507 -25.39 -0.68 17.06
CA SER A 507 -24.28 0.05 16.44
C SER A 507 -23.50 0.82 17.50
N LEU A 508 -22.17 0.77 17.44
CA LEU A 508 -21.29 1.47 18.37
C LEU A 508 -21.02 2.90 17.90
N TRP A 509 -21.32 3.88 18.76
CA TRP A 509 -21.06 5.29 18.56
C TRP A 509 -20.07 5.80 19.62
N ALA A 510 -19.26 6.81 19.26
CA ALA A 510 -18.53 7.60 20.26
C ALA A 510 -18.59 9.08 19.95
N THR A 511 -18.65 9.86 21.02
CA THR A 511 -18.69 11.32 21.01
C THR A 511 -17.51 11.87 21.79
N PHE A 512 -16.82 12.84 21.19
CA PHE A 512 -15.63 13.48 21.75
C PHE A 512 -15.84 15.00 21.82
N GLU A 513 -15.41 15.63 22.90
CA GLU A 513 -15.37 17.09 23.02
C GLU A 513 -13.95 17.61 22.70
N ILE A 514 -13.82 18.55 21.74
CA ILE A 514 -12.56 19.10 21.23
C ILE A 514 -12.44 20.58 21.64
N GLU A 515 -11.28 21.01 22.14
CA GLU A 515 -11.13 22.29 22.86
C GLU A 515 -10.69 23.51 22.01
N LYS A 516 -10.14 23.35 20.79
CA LYS A 516 -9.64 24.48 19.97
C LYS A 516 -10.47 24.72 18.68
N PRO A 517 -11.47 25.62 18.69
CA PRO A 517 -12.30 25.95 17.52
C PRO A 517 -11.67 26.96 16.53
N ASN A 518 -10.60 27.68 16.91
CA ASN A 518 -10.05 28.78 16.10
C ASN A 518 -8.83 28.38 15.23
N ILE A 519 -8.98 27.34 14.43
CA ILE A 519 -8.17 27.17 13.21
C ILE A 519 -9.16 27.36 12.06
N GLU A 520 -8.92 28.34 11.19
CA GLU A 520 -9.72 28.52 9.97
C GLU A 520 -9.90 27.17 9.27
N ILE A 521 -11.12 26.66 9.34
CA ILE A 521 -11.52 25.38 8.78
C ILE A 521 -11.55 25.56 7.27
N VAL A 522 -10.45 25.21 6.61
CA VAL A 522 -10.52 24.88 5.20
C VAL A 522 -10.95 23.43 5.13
N GLU A 523 -12.25 23.18 4.93
CA GLU A 523 -12.85 21.85 4.71
C GLU A 523 -11.85 20.86 4.07
N ILE A 524 -11.35 19.91 4.87
CA ILE A 524 -10.52 18.81 4.38
C ILE A 524 -11.41 17.59 4.30
N ASN A 525 -12.14 17.49 3.19
CA ASN A 525 -12.79 16.25 2.81
C ASN A 525 -11.72 15.14 2.65
N ASP A 526 -11.86 14.06 3.41
CA ASP A 526 -11.36 12.68 3.29
C ASP A 526 -9.86 12.30 3.09
N PHE A 527 -9.51 11.24 3.83
CA PHE A 527 -8.46 10.20 3.66
C PHE A 527 -7.09 10.36 4.38
N ALA A 528 -7.00 9.66 5.52
CA ALA A 528 -5.82 8.96 6.05
C ALA A 528 -5.04 8.24 4.93
N ASP A 529 -3.76 8.51 4.71
CA ASP A 529 -2.63 7.78 5.30
C ASP A 529 -1.34 8.45 4.78
N MET A 530 -0.37 8.76 5.65
CA MET A 530 1.05 8.41 5.43
C MET A 530 1.82 8.81 6.68
N PHE A 531 1.98 7.83 7.58
CA PHE A 531 2.81 7.88 8.77
C PHE A 531 4.13 8.61 8.52
N GLU A 532 4.33 9.68 9.29
CA GLU A 532 5.62 10.35 9.40
C GLU A 532 6.65 9.35 9.90
N VAL A 533 7.66 9.10 9.06
CA VAL A 533 9.03 8.87 9.51
C VAL A 533 9.87 9.70 8.54
N TRP A 534 10.42 10.81 9.04
CA TRP A 534 11.41 11.64 8.37
C TRP A 534 12.72 11.57 9.12
#